data_AF-A0A3P7JEI0-F1
#
_entry.id   AF-A0A3P7JEI0-F1
#
_cell.length_a   1.000
_cell.length_b   1.000
_cell.length_c   1.000
_cell.angle_alpha   90.00
_cell.angle_beta   90.00
_cell.angle_gamma   90.00
#
_symmetry.space_group_name_H-M   'P 1'
#
loop_
_entity.id
_entity.type
_entity.pdbx_description
1 polymer ?
#
loop_
_entity_poly.entity_id
_entity_poly.type
_entity_poly.pdbx_seq_one_letter_code
_entity_poly.pdbx_strand_id
1 'polypeptide(L)'
;MRESTRKREAFFLEFAQKACSLLSSSVVSIIRPVFEETVVYLTGGFRTAPAMVNAILEGNTDGIGLGRPITTEPDLPAKLLHGECLAAADVKLDPDDYMLTSTASNMQMAQMGKRPFAELKR
;
A
#
# COMPACT_ATOMS: atom_id res chain seq x y z
N MET A 1 -9.66 -2.54 17.09
CA MET A 1 -9.79 -3.27 15.81
C MET A 1 -11.09 -4.08 15.83
N ARG A 2 -11.92 -4.03 14.79
CA ARG A 2 -13.22 -4.73 14.75
C ARG A 2 -13.02 -6.23 14.53
N GLU A 3 -13.76 -7.09 15.23
CA GLU A 3 -13.66 -8.57 15.14
C GLU A 3 -13.73 -9.09 13.69
N SER A 4 -14.58 -8.46 12.86
CA SER A 4 -14.72 -8.78 11.44
C SER A 4 -13.46 -8.52 10.61
N THR A 5 -12.68 -7.50 10.98
CA THR A 5 -11.42 -7.16 10.32
C THR A 5 -10.35 -8.16 10.71
N ARG A 6 -10.27 -8.51 12.00
CA ARG A 6 -9.35 -9.52 12.51
C ARG A 6 -9.59 -10.90 11.87
N LYS A 7 -10.86 -11.30 11.68
CA LYS A 7 -11.20 -12.57 11.00
C LYS A 7 -10.83 -12.59 9.51
N ARG A 8 -11.00 -11.48 8.79
CA ARG A 8 -10.61 -11.39 7.36
C ARG A 8 -9.10 -11.38 7.21
N GLU A 9 -8.40 -10.58 8.00
CA GLU A 9 -6.95 -10.53 7.97
C GLU A 9 -6.34 -11.87 8.36
N ALA A 10 -6.87 -12.56 9.38
CA ALA A 10 -6.43 -13.90 9.75
C ALA A 10 -6.63 -14.92 8.62
N PHE A 11 -7.73 -14.85 7.86
CA PHE A 11 -7.93 -15.74 6.71
C PHE A 11 -6.88 -15.51 5.61
N PHE A 12 -6.59 -14.24 5.27
CA PHE A 12 -5.58 -13.91 4.26
C PHE A 12 -4.16 -14.20 4.74
N LEU A 13 -3.84 -13.96 6.01
CA LEU A 13 -2.57 -14.30 6.63
C LEU A 13 -2.37 -15.80 6.73
N GLU A 14 -3.39 -16.56 7.10
CA GLU A 14 -3.30 -18.02 7.20
C GLU A 14 -3.19 -18.66 5.81
N PHE A 15 -3.89 -18.13 4.81
CA PHE A 15 -3.74 -18.51 3.41
C PHE A 15 -2.31 -18.20 2.90
N ALA A 16 -1.83 -16.98 3.13
CA ALA A 16 -0.48 -16.57 2.74
C ALA A 16 0.61 -17.33 3.51
N GLN A 17 0.45 -17.58 4.81
CA GLN A 17 1.40 -18.34 5.64
C GLN A 17 1.41 -19.82 5.30
N LYS A 18 0.26 -20.46 5.08
CA LYS A 18 0.22 -21.87 4.67
C LYS A 18 0.83 -22.05 3.27
N ALA A 19 0.60 -21.09 2.38
CA ALA A 19 1.18 -21.11 1.04
C ALA A 19 2.70 -20.82 1.05
N CYS A 20 3.17 -19.86 1.87
CA CYS A 20 4.59 -19.51 1.97
C CYS A 20 5.42 -20.41 2.92
N SER A 21 4.79 -21.20 3.81
CA SER A 21 5.52 -22.09 4.72
C SER A 21 5.90 -23.44 4.09
N LEU A 22 5.16 -23.87 3.06
CA LEU A 22 5.41 -25.13 2.35
C LEU A 22 6.38 -24.98 1.18
N LEU A 23 6.59 -23.76 0.72
CA LEU A 23 7.37 -23.41 -0.45
C LEU A 23 8.08 -22.10 -0.07
N SER A 24 9.41 -22.04 -0.05
CA SER A 24 10.16 -20.78 0.13
C SER A 24 9.96 -19.85 -1.08
N SER A 25 8.71 -19.45 -1.32
CA SER A 25 8.16 -19.05 -2.59
C SER A 25 7.31 -17.79 -2.40
N SER A 26 7.53 -16.81 -3.26
CA SER A 26 6.88 -15.50 -3.24
C SER A 26 5.38 -15.60 -3.55
N VAL A 27 4.55 -14.67 -3.06
CA VAL A 27 3.06 -14.68 -3.23
C VAL A 27 2.63 -14.83 -4.69
N VAL A 28 3.34 -14.18 -5.61
CA VAL A 28 3.07 -14.28 -7.06
C VAL A 28 3.24 -15.71 -7.58
N SER A 29 4.25 -16.45 -7.11
CA SER A 29 4.52 -17.82 -7.54
C SER A 29 3.44 -18.81 -7.11
N ILE A 30 2.67 -18.48 -6.07
CA ILE A 30 1.51 -19.26 -5.60
C ILE A 30 0.27 -18.98 -6.47
N ILE A 31 0.09 -17.74 -6.91
CA ILE A 31 -1.10 -17.31 -7.65
C ILE A 31 -1.02 -17.71 -9.13
N ARG A 32 0.16 -17.57 -9.74
CA ARG A 32 0.39 -17.80 -11.18
C ARG A 32 -0.02 -19.19 -11.71
N PRO A 33 0.14 -20.30 -10.97
CA PRO A 33 -0.33 -21.62 -11.43
C PRO A 33 -1.85 -21.73 -11.62
N VAL A 34 -2.63 -20.89 -10.94
CA VAL A 34 -4.10 -20.88 -11.04
C VAL A 34 -4.59 -19.73 -11.91
N PHE A 35 -3.86 -18.62 -11.89
CA PHE A 35 -4.21 -17.41 -12.62
C PHE A 35 -3.01 -16.89 -13.42
N GLU A 36 -2.96 -17.27 -14.69
CA GLU A 36 -1.82 -17.01 -15.57
C GLU A 36 -1.64 -15.52 -15.91
N GLU A 37 -2.73 -14.76 -16.03
CA GLU A 37 -2.71 -13.35 -16.44
C GLU A 37 -2.97 -12.36 -15.28
N THR A 38 -3.16 -12.85 -14.05
CA THR A 38 -3.51 -11.98 -12.91
C THR A 38 -2.31 -11.21 -12.42
N VAL A 39 -2.46 -9.87 -12.37
CA VAL A 39 -1.46 -8.95 -11.80
C VAL A 39 -1.69 -8.83 -10.28
N VAL A 40 -0.66 -9.13 -9.49
CA VAL A 40 -0.73 -9.15 -8.04
C VAL A 40 -0.19 -7.85 -7.46
N TYR A 41 -1.02 -7.15 -6.67
CA TYR A 41 -0.63 -5.96 -5.93
C TYR A 41 -0.63 -6.21 -4.42
N LEU A 42 0.51 -5.99 -3.77
CA LEU A 42 0.61 -5.94 -2.32
C LEU A 42 0.33 -4.52 -1.83
N THR A 43 -0.50 -4.42 -0.79
CA THR A 43 -0.93 -3.14 -0.24
C THR A 43 -0.74 -3.12 1.28
N GLY A 44 -0.49 -1.92 1.82
CA GLY A 44 -0.25 -1.74 3.25
C GLY A 44 1.23 -1.87 3.65
N GLY A 45 1.63 -1.14 4.70
CA GLY A 45 2.99 -1.19 5.24
C GLY A 45 4.08 -0.43 4.45
N PHE A 46 4.00 -0.36 3.12
CA PHE A 46 5.06 0.28 2.31
C PHE A 46 5.19 1.79 2.58
N ARG A 47 6.43 2.25 2.80
CA ARG A 47 6.78 3.66 3.07
C ARG A 47 8.02 4.15 2.34
N THR A 48 8.92 3.26 1.92
CA THR A 48 10.20 3.63 1.32
C THR A 48 10.37 2.99 -0.06
N ALA A 49 11.01 3.70 -0.99
CA ALA A 49 11.31 3.20 -2.33
C ALA A 49 12.10 1.88 -2.31
N PRO A 50 13.17 1.72 -1.50
CA PRO A 50 13.90 0.45 -1.46
C PRO A 50 13.03 -0.75 -1.06
N ALA A 51 12.14 -0.58 -0.07
CA ALA A 51 11.24 -1.66 0.34
C ALA A 51 10.24 -2.04 -0.78
N MET A 52 9.73 -1.05 -1.51
CA MET A 52 8.83 -1.26 -2.64
C MET A 52 9.56 -1.97 -3.79
N VAL A 53 10.76 -1.52 -4.14
CA VAL A 53 11.59 -2.09 -5.20
C VAL A 53 11.98 -3.53 -4.88
N ASN A 54 12.43 -3.80 -3.65
CA ASN A 54 12.82 -5.15 -3.25
C ASN A 54 11.63 -6.12 -3.33
N ALA A 55 10.43 -5.71 -2.90
CA ALA A 55 9.25 -6.56 -2.99
C ALA A 55 8.91 -6.96 -4.44
N ILE A 56 9.15 -6.06 -5.41
CA ILE A 56 8.96 -6.36 -6.83
C ILE A 56 10.09 -7.26 -7.36
N LEU A 57 11.35 -6.93 -7.09
CA LEU A 57 12.51 -7.68 -7.58
C LEU A 57 12.56 -9.12 -7.03
N GLU A 58 12.11 -9.33 -5.81
CA GLU A 58 11.98 -10.65 -5.18
C GLU A 58 10.75 -11.45 -5.70
N GLY A 59 9.97 -10.87 -6.60
CA GLY A 59 8.77 -11.50 -7.15
C GLY A 59 7.65 -11.67 -6.13
N ASN A 60 7.65 -10.90 -5.03
CA ASN A 60 6.58 -10.93 -4.03
C ASN A 60 5.29 -10.29 -4.56
N THR A 61 5.41 -9.38 -5.53
CA THR A 61 4.28 -8.69 -6.14
C THR A 61 4.64 -8.13 -7.51
N ASP A 62 3.66 -7.96 -8.39
CA ASP A 62 3.83 -7.26 -9.66
C ASP A 62 3.69 -5.72 -9.51
N GLY A 63 3.12 -5.25 -8.39
CA GLY A 63 2.99 -3.82 -8.09
C GLY A 63 2.66 -3.49 -6.64
N ILE A 64 2.76 -2.22 -6.28
CA ILE A 64 2.58 -1.74 -4.90
C ILE A 64 1.37 -0.81 -4.81
N GLY A 65 0.45 -1.10 -3.88
CA GLY A 65 -0.63 -0.19 -3.53
C GLY A 65 -0.28 0.71 -2.35
N LEU A 66 -0.47 2.01 -2.52
CA LEU A 66 -0.32 3.03 -1.47
C LEU A 66 -1.68 3.58 -1.05
N GLY A 67 -1.85 3.78 0.26
CA GLY A 67 -3.09 4.30 0.86
C GLY A 67 -2.84 5.58 1.66
N ARG A 68 -2.68 5.46 2.98
CA ARG A 68 -2.49 6.62 3.87
C ARG A 68 -1.38 7.62 3.43
N PRO A 69 -0.20 7.19 2.93
CA PRO A 69 0.81 8.14 2.46
C PRO A 69 0.34 9.10 1.35
N ILE A 70 -0.46 8.60 0.41
CA ILE A 70 -0.90 9.39 -0.75
C ILE A 70 -2.04 10.35 -0.41
N THR A 71 -2.66 10.24 0.77
CA THR A 71 -3.67 11.22 1.19
C THR A 71 -3.04 12.51 1.66
N THR A 72 -1.79 12.49 2.15
CA THR A 72 -1.01 13.69 2.48
C THR A 72 -0.23 14.20 1.28
N GLU A 73 0.29 13.28 0.46
CA GLU A 73 1.17 13.59 -0.68
C GLU A 73 0.71 12.83 -1.93
N PRO A 74 -0.31 13.34 -2.66
CA PRO A 74 -0.88 12.63 -3.81
C PRO A 74 0.10 12.39 -4.96
N ASP A 75 1.11 13.24 -5.08
CA ASP A 75 2.17 13.18 -6.09
C ASP A 75 3.37 12.34 -5.63
N LEU A 76 3.32 11.71 -4.45
CA LEU A 76 4.36 10.82 -3.94
C LEU A 76 4.80 9.76 -4.95
N PRO A 77 3.90 9.04 -5.67
CA PRO A 77 4.33 8.05 -6.66
C PRO A 77 5.21 8.67 -7.76
N ALA A 78 4.86 9.86 -8.24
CA ALA A 78 5.65 10.56 -9.25
C ALA A 78 7.01 10.99 -8.69
N LYS A 79 7.04 11.56 -7.47
CA LYS A 79 8.29 11.95 -6.79
C LYS A 79 9.23 10.77 -6.57
N LEU A 80 8.70 9.60 -6.19
CA LEU A 80 9.50 8.38 -6.03
C LEU A 80 10.10 7.94 -7.38
N LEU A 81 9.31 7.96 -8.46
CA LEU A 81 9.76 7.59 -9.80
C LEU A 81 10.79 8.57 -10.38
N HIS A 82 10.68 9.86 -10.06
CA HIS A 82 11.65 10.89 -10.45
C HIS A 82 12.89 10.94 -9.54
N GLY A 83 12.90 10.19 -8.43
CA GLY A 83 13.98 10.24 -7.44
C GLY A 83 14.03 11.54 -6.62
N GLU A 84 12.94 12.32 -6.61
CA GLU A 84 12.82 13.55 -5.82
C GLU A 84 12.72 13.24 -4.32
N CYS A 85 12.21 12.06 -3.97
CA CYS A 85 12.22 11.53 -2.62
C CYS A 85 12.40 10.00 -2.64
N LEU A 86 12.76 9.42 -1.50
CA LEU A 86 12.94 7.97 -1.34
C LEU A 86 11.95 7.35 -0.34
N ALA A 87 11.06 8.17 0.24
CA ALA A 87 10.10 7.72 1.23
C ALA A 87 8.92 8.69 1.32
N ALA A 88 7.79 8.16 1.80
CA ALA A 88 6.66 8.96 2.24
C ALA A 88 7.05 9.90 3.39
N ALA A 89 6.39 11.05 3.47
CA ALA A 89 6.53 11.97 4.59
C ALA A 89 6.26 11.29 5.95
N ASP A 90 7.05 11.64 6.96
CA ASP A 90 6.84 11.19 8.33
C ASP A 90 5.72 12.01 8.98
N VAL A 91 4.52 11.44 9.01
CA VAL A 91 3.28 12.13 9.41
C VAL A 91 3.19 12.39 10.92
N LYS A 92 4.16 11.96 11.75
CA LYS A 92 4.20 12.11 13.23
C LYS A 92 2.98 11.59 14.00
N LEU A 93 2.00 11.03 13.31
CA LEU A 93 0.89 10.29 13.87
C LEU A 93 1.33 8.84 14.07
N ASP A 94 0.85 8.22 15.14
CA ASP A 94 1.04 6.79 15.36
C ASP A 94 0.41 5.99 14.20
N PRO A 95 1.21 5.24 13.40
CA PRO A 95 0.69 4.45 12.29
C PRO A 95 -0.27 3.32 12.73
N ASP A 96 -0.22 2.90 13.99
CA ASP A 96 -1.04 1.83 14.53
C ASP A 96 -2.36 2.34 15.14
N ASP A 97 -2.46 3.65 15.40
CA ASP A 97 -3.75 4.29 15.70
C ASP A 97 -4.57 4.44 14.41
N TYR A 98 -5.30 3.38 14.09
CA TYR A 98 -6.17 3.32 12.94
C TYR A 98 -7.23 4.43 12.94
N MET A 99 -7.82 4.74 14.09
CA MET A 99 -8.91 5.72 14.17
C MET A 99 -8.38 7.13 13.88
N LEU A 100 -7.25 7.49 14.47
CA LEU A 100 -6.60 8.77 14.25
C LEU A 100 -6.11 8.90 12.81
N THR A 101 -5.35 7.93 12.31
CA THR A 101 -4.78 7.99 10.97
C THR A 101 -5.83 7.93 9.86
N SER A 102 -6.91 7.17 10.04
CA SER A 102 -8.03 7.15 9.09
C SER A 102 -8.78 8.49 9.08
N THR A 103 -9.00 9.09 10.24
CA THR A 103 -9.65 10.41 10.33
C THR A 103 -8.79 11.48 9.66
N ALA A 104 -7.49 11.50 9.95
CA ALA A 104 -6.55 12.42 9.32
C ALA A 104 -6.55 12.26 7.79
N SER A 105 -6.47 11.02 7.29
CA SER A 105 -6.48 10.72 5.85
C SER A 105 -7.76 11.24 5.16
N ASN A 106 -8.92 11.00 5.78
CA ASN A 106 -10.20 11.49 5.26
C ASN A 106 -10.26 13.02 5.24
N MET A 107 -9.75 13.68 6.29
CA MET A 107 -9.68 15.14 6.34
C MET A 107 -8.78 15.70 5.24
N GLN A 108 -7.60 15.09 5.00
CA GLN A 108 -6.69 15.53 3.96
C GLN A 108 -7.34 15.43 2.57
N MET A 109 -7.96 14.28 2.25
CA MET A 109 -8.69 14.11 0.99
C MET A 109 -9.84 15.12 0.86
N ALA A 110 -10.61 15.34 1.93
CA ALA A 110 -11.69 16.31 1.92
C ALA A 110 -11.20 17.75 1.68
N GLN A 111 -10.07 18.15 2.28
CA GLN A 111 -9.49 19.47 2.05
C GLN A 111 -8.98 19.62 0.60
N MET A 112 -8.33 18.60 0.05
CA MET A 112 -7.88 18.61 -1.34
C MET A 112 -9.06 18.71 -2.32
N GLY A 113 -10.17 18.04 -2.02
CA GLY A 113 -11.39 18.06 -2.84
C GLY A 113 -12.17 19.38 -2.81
N LYS A 114 -11.84 20.33 -1.92
CA LYS A 114 -12.54 21.63 -1.85
C LYS A 114 -12.22 22.57 -3.00
N ARG A 115 -11.07 22.39 -3.67
CA ARG A 115 -10.67 23.25 -4.79
C ARG A 115 -11.26 22.69 -6.08
N PRO A 116 -12.08 23.47 -6.81
CA PRO A 116 -12.60 23.04 -8.10
C PRO A 116 -11.45 22.74 -9.07
N PHE A 117 -11.59 21.67 -9.87
CA PHE A 117 -10.60 21.33 -10.89
C PHE A 117 -10.31 22.49 -11.84
N ALA A 118 -11.32 23.32 -12.14
CA ALA A 118 -11.21 24.50 -13.00
C ALA A 118 -10.25 25.58 -12.47
N GLU A 119 -9.94 25.58 -11.17
CA GLU A 119 -9.09 26.59 -10.52
C GLU A 119 -7.64 26.11 -10.30
N LEU A 120 -7.31 24.89 -10.72
CA LEU A 120 -5.95 24.35 -10.63
C LEU A 120 -5.17 24.76 -11.88
N LYS A 121 -4.16 25.63 -11.72
CA LYS A 121 -3.17 25.90 -12.77
C LYS A 121 -2.29 24.66 -12.94
N ARG A 122 -2.12 24.23 -14.19
CA ARG A 122 -1.19 23.17 -14.58
C ARG A 122 0.25 23.66 -14.52
#